data_AF-A0A1F5DK06-F1
#
_entry.id   AF-A0A1F5DK06-F1
#
_cell.length_a   1.000
_cell.length_b   1.000
_cell.length_c   1.000
_cell.angle_alpha   90.00
_cell.angle_beta   90.00
_cell.angle_gamma   90.00
#
_symmetry.space_group_name_H-M   'P 1'
#
loop_
_entity.id
_entity.type
_entity.pdbx_description
1 polymer ?
#
loop_
_entity_poly.entity_id
_entity_poly.type
_entity_poly.pdbx_seq_one_letter_code
_entity_poly.pdbx_strand_id
1 'polypeptide(L)'
;MSKSLLVTRPNHDETTNYLYYWSTLVIKEARKRNFSVYNLAGNKANKKSAVAETIIYARSCDAGITLGKRLIKDRAKAFIGYNRKFILGYTPQKLTRPLSDSLAKLFLEPSNLVVTTLIKSKTAQAAQDRSKQAMWKNFRRMTANRASSQMRYTARWLWSNYKSQVLYGDAKAAI
;
A
#
# COMPACT_ATOMS: atom_id res chain seq x y z
N MET A 1 9.31 7.79 21.92
CA MET A 1 8.09 7.22 21.30
C MET A 1 8.46 5.92 20.60
N SER A 2 7.77 4.81 20.88
CA SER A 2 8.01 3.53 20.21
C SER A 2 7.48 3.58 18.77
N LYS A 3 8.38 3.43 17.79
CA LYS A 3 8.04 3.44 16.36
C LYS A 3 7.35 2.13 15.99
N SER A 4 6.03 2.17 15.85
CA SER A 4 5.21 0.98 15.62
C SER A 4 4.61 0.98 14.22
N LEU A 5 4.67 -0.15 13.53
CA LEU A 5 4.05 -0.35 12.21
C LEU A 5 3.06 -1.52 12.27
N LEU A 6 1.80 -1.24 11.93
CA LEU A 6 0.76 -2.25 11.76
C LEU A 6 0.71 -2.69 10.30
N VAL A 7 0.84 -4.00 10.05
CA VAL A 7 0.72 -4.58 8.70
C VAL A 7 -0.27 -5.73 8.73
N THR A 8 -1.34 -5.61 7.94
CA THR A 8 -2.29 -6.70 7.69
C THR A 8 -1.81 -7.53 6.51
N ARG A 9 -1.74 -8.85 6.69
CA ARG A 9 -1.30 -9.79 5.64
C ARG A 9 -2.37 -10.85 5.38
N PRO A 10 -3.48 -10.49 4.70
CA PRO A 10 -4.45 -11.48 4.28
C PRO A 10 -3.80 -12.47 3.30
N ASN A 11 -4.18 -13.73 3.35
CA ASN A 11 -3.74 -14.78 2.43
C ASN A 11 -4.87 -15.80 2.25
N HIS A 12 -5.98 -15.36 1.66
CA HIS A 12 -7.22 -16.13 1.50
C HIS A 12 -7.57 -16.42 0.03
N ASP A 13 -6.98 -15.67 -0.89
CA ASP A 13 -7.20 -15.73 -2.34
C ASP A 13 -5.91 -15.35 -3.10
N GLU A 14 -5.92 -15.51 -4.42
CA GLU A 14 -4.76 -15.22 -5.29
C GLU A 14 -4.20 -13.80 -5.14
N THR A 15 -5.08 -12.79 -5.02
CA THR A 15 -4.69 -11.38 -4.93
C THR A 15 -4.09 -11.08 -3.55
N THR A 16 -4.68 -11.64 -2.50
CA THR A 16 -4.17 -11.51 -1.14
C THR A 16 -2.85 -12.25 -0.95
N ASN A 17 -2.60 -13.34 -1.68
CA ASN A 17 -1.28 -14.00 -1.72
C ASN A 17 -0.18 -13.03 -2.21
N TYR A 18 -0.44 -12.25 -3.27
CA TYR A 18 0.48 -11.19 -3.68
C TYR A 18 0.71 -10.15 -2.57
N LEU A 19 -0.35 -9.69 -1.91
CA LEU A 19 -0.24 -8.73 -0.80
C LEU A 19 0.59 -9.30 0.36
N TYR A 20 0.45 -10.59 0.67
CA TYR A 20 1.22 -11.31 1.68
C TYR A 20 2.71 -11.28 1.36
N TYR A 21 3.14 -11.77 0.20
CA TYR A 21 4.57 -11.81 -0.15
C TYR A 21 5.18 -10.42 -0.27
N TRP A 22 4.47 -9.49 -0.91
CA TRP A 22 4.97 -8.12 -1.09
C TRP A 22 5.02 -7.32 0.22
N SER A 23 4.18 -7.63 1.20
CA SER A 23 4.28 -7.03 2.54
C SER A 23 5.58 -7.40 3.26
N THR A 24 6.17 -8.55 2.94
CA THR A 24 7.44 -9.01 3.53
C THR A 24 8.58 -8.02 3.26
N LEU A 25 8.57 -7.37 2.08
CA LEU A 25 9.56 -6.34 1.74
C LEU A 25 9.45 -5.13 2.68
N VAL A 26 8.23 -4.69 2.97
CA VAL A 26 7.97 -3.59 3.90
C VAL A 26 8.38 -3.95 5.32
N ILE A 27 8.08 -5.18 5.76
CA ILE A 27 8.46 -5.68 7.08
C ILE A 27 9.99 -5.74 7.24
N LYS A 28 10.71 -6.20 6.21
CA LYS A 28 12.18 -6.20 6.20
C LYS A 28 12.75 -4.79 6.36
N GLU A 29 12.22 -3.83 5.60
CA GLU A 29 12.62 -2.42 5.69
C GLU A 29 12.31 -1.80 7.07
N ALA A 30 11.16 -2.14 7.67
CA ALA A 30 10.77 -1.68 9.00
C ALA A 30 11.70 -2.24 10.09
N ARG A 31 11.97 -3.56 10.05
CA ARG A 31 12.87 -4.22 11.00
C ARG A 31 14.30 -3.68 10.94
N LYS A 32 14.81 -3.40 9.74
CA LYS A 32 16.14 -2.78 9.54
C LYS A 32 16.28 -1.43 10.26
N ARG A 33 15.16 -0.75 10.55
CA ARG A 33 15.11 0.59 11.14
C ARG A 33 14.56 0.59 12.57
N ASN A 34 14.60 -0.57 13.24
CA ASN A 34 14.17 -0.76 14.62
C ASN A 34 12.68 -0.42 14.89
N PHE A 35 11.80 -0.59 13.90
CA PHE A 35 10.35 -0.49 14.13
C PHE A 35 9.81 -1.78 14.74
N SER A 36 8.93 -1.64 15.74
CA SER A 36 8.10 -2.74 16.24
C SER A 36 6.99 -3.04 15.23
N VAL A 37 7.08 -4.19 14.56
CA VAL A 37 6.10 -4.59 13.53
C VAL A 37 5.05 -5.52 14.15
N TYR A 38 3.82 -5.04 14.22
CA TYR A 38 2.67 -5.83 14.63
C TYR A 38 2.05 -6.49 13.39
N ASN A 39 2.19 -7.81 13.30
CA ASN A 39 1.70 -8.60 12.18
C ASN A 39 0.36 -9.23 12.55
N LEU A 40 -0.73 -8.68 12.02
CA LEU A 40 -2.04 -9.29 12.13
C LEU A 40 -2.23 -10.24 10.94
N ALA A 41 -1.96 -11.53 11.17
CA ALA A 41 -2.23 -12.61 10.23
C ALA A 41 -3.52 -13.35 10.60
N GLY A 42 -4.37 -13.64 9.60
CA GLY A 42 -5.61 -14.42 9.77
C GLY A 42 -6.70 -13.73 10.60
N ASN A 43 -7.47 -14.51 11.37
CA ASN A 43 -8.65 -14.07 12.14
C ASN A 43 -8.36 -13.15 13.35
N LYS A 44 -7.12 -12.67 13.52
CA LYS A 44 -6.71 -11.82 14.65
C LYS A 44 -6.97 -10.32 14.44
N ALA A 45 -7.67 -9.93 13.38
CA ALA A 45 -8.04 -8.53 13.09
C ALA A 45 -9.25 -8.02 13.92
N ASN A 46 -9.45 -8.52 15.13
CA ASN A 46 -10.56 -8.15 16.01
C ASN A 46 -10.04 -7.74 17.39
N LYS A 47 -9.85 -6.44 17.60
CA LYS A 47 -10.05 -5.65 18.85
C LYS A 47 -9.13 -4.45 18.91
N LYS A 48 -9.73 -3.26 19.09
CA LYS A 48 -9.17 -2.00 19.62
C LYS A 48 -7.63 -1.93 19.71
N SER A 49 -6.94 -1.90 18.57
CA SER A 49 -5.52 -1.52 18.56
C SER A 49 -5.45 0.01 18.58
N ALA A 50 -4.85 0.59 19.62
CA ALA A 50 -4.77 2.03 19.85
C ALA A 50 -4.37 2.81 18.59
N VAL A 51 -5.34 3.54 18.03
CA VAL A 51 -5.24 4.29 16.76
C VAL A 51 -4.69 5.70 16.99
N ALA A 52 -4.79 6.20 18.22
CA ALA A 52 -4.44 7.56 18.58
C ALA A 52 -2.96 7.84 18.23
N GLU A 53 -2.74 8.97 17.55
CA GLU A 53 -1.43 9.52 17.20
C GLU A 53 -0.59 8.73 16.18
N THR A 54 -1.18 7.75 15.48
CA THR A 54 -0.47 6.91 14.50
C THR A 54 -0.73 7.33 13.04
N ILE A 55 0.18 6.96 12.14
CA ILE A 55 -0.02 7.06 10.68
C ILE A 55 -0.43 5.68 10.18
N ILE A 56 -1.58 5.61 9.50
CA ILE A 56 -2.18 4.34 9.07
C ILE A 56 -2.12 4.21 7.56
N TYR A 57 -1.65 3.04 7.12
CA TYR A 57 -1.62 2.66 5.72
C TYR A 57 -2.47 1.41 5.47
N ALA A 58 -3.41 1.51 4.53
CA ALA A 58 -4.28 0.39 4.17
C ALA A 58 -4.30 0.16 2.64
N ARG A 59 -3.92 -1.05 2.21
CA ARG A 59 -3.97 -1.50 0.81
C ARG A 59 -5.30 -2.15 0.43
N SER A 60 -5.98 -2.76 1.38
CA SER A 60 -7.25 -3.46 1.16
C SER A 60 -8.43 -2.50 1.16
N CYS A 61 -9.35 -2.77 0.24
CA CYS A 61 -10.45 -1.95 -0.28
C CYS A 61 -11.42 -1.35 0.75
N ASP A 62 -12.11 -0.27 0.34
CA ASP A 62 -13.17 0.53 1.00
C ASP A 62 -12.88 1.10 2.41
N ALA A 63 -11.77 0.69 3.02
CA ALA A 63 -11.27 1.27 4.25
C ALA A 63 -11.10 2.80 4.12
N GLY A 64 -10.68 3.35 2.98
CA GLY A 64 -10.53 4.80 2.83
C GLY A 64 -11.83 5.59 3.04
N ILE A 65 -12.97 5.08 2.56
CA ILE A 65 -14.22 5.85 2.51
C ILE A 65 -14.80 6.05 3.92
N THR A 66 -14.89 4.98 4.70
CA THR A 66 -15.54 5.00 6.03
C THR A 66 -14.52 4.88 7.16
N LEU A 67 -13.55 3.96 7.03
CA LEU A 67 -12.54 3.73 8.06
C LEU A 67 -11.54 4.89 8.12
N GLY A 68 -11.05 5.41 7.00
CA GLY A 68 -10.09 6.51 6.96
C GLY A 68 -10.61 7.75 7.67
N LYS A 69 -11.83 8.19 7.33
CA LYS A 69 -12.50 9.32 8.01
C LYS A 69 -12.74 9.04 9.50
N ARG A 70 -13.16 7.83 9.85
CA ARG A 70 -13.38 7.42 11.25
C ARG A 70 -12.09 7.39 12.06
N LEU A 71 -10.98 6.91 11.50
CA LEU A 71 -9.68 6.87 12.17
C LEU A 71 -9.16 8.29 12.46
N ILE A 72 -9.35 9.24 11.53
CA ILE A 72 -9.03 10.65 11.79
C ILE A 72 -9.93 11.22 12.90
N LYS A 73 -11.23 10.90 12.90
CA LYS A 73 -12.15 11.25 14.00
C LYS A 73 -11.70 10.64 15.34
N ASP A 74 -11.13 9.43 15.31
CA ASP A 74 -10.56 8.69 16.44
C ASP A 74 -9.09 9.08 16.74
N ARG A 75 -8.66 10.28 16.34
CA ARG A 75 -7.34 10.91 16.63
C ARG A 75 -6.12 10.29 15.93
N ALA A 76 -6.27 9.64 14.79
CA ALA A 76 -5.13 9.29 13.93
C ALA A 76 -4.49 10.57 13.33
N LYS A 77 -3.16 10.61 13.20
CA LYS A 77 -2.45 11.77 12.61
C LYS A 77 -2.69 11.87 11.12
N ALA A 78 -2.55 10.75 10.42
CA ALA A 78 -2.75 10.68 8.98
C ALA A 78 -3.18 9.27 8.55
N PHE A 79 -3.96 9.22 7.49
CA PHE A 79 -4.38 7.98 6.84
C PHE A 79 -4.05 8.05 5.36
N ILE A 80 -3.35 7.04 4.83
CA ILE A 80 -3.09 6.88 3.40
C ILE A 80 -3.69 5.56 2.93
N GLY A 81 -4.50 5.63 1.89
CA GLY A 81 -5.15 4.46 1.32
C GLY A 81 -5.83 4.77 0.00
N TYR A 82 -6.83 3.98 -0.35
CA TYR A 82 -7.57 4.14 -1.60
C TYR A 82 -9.06 4.35 -1.30
N ASN A 83 -9.68 5.30 -2.01
CA ASN A 83 -11.12 5.59 -1.94
C ASN A 83 -11.97 4.74 -2.89
N ARG A 84 -11.35 3.79 -3.59
CA ARG A 84 -11.97 2.75 -4.41
C ARG A 84 -11.19 1.46 -4.20
N LYS A 85 -11.76 0.33 -4.64
CA LYS A 85 -11.07 -0.98 -4.61
C LYS A 85 -9.70 -0.86 -5.29
N PHE A 86 -8.64 -1.29 -4.60
CA PHE A 86 -7.31 -1.40 -5.19
C PHE A 86 -7.32 -2.57 -6.20
N ILE A 87 -6.94 -2.30 -7.44
CA ILE A 87 -6.96 -3.30 -8.51
C ILE A 87 -5.53 -3.74 -8.80
N LEU A 88 -5.26 -5.04 -8.70
CA LEU A 88 -3.95 -5.62 -8.99
C LEU A 88 -3.97 -6.31 -10.35
N GLY A 89 -3.13 -5.85 -11.28
CA GLY A 89 -2.77 -6.65 -12.45
C GLY A 89 -1.65 -7.62 -12.10
N TYR A 90 -1.83 -8.91 -12.39
CA TYR A 90 -0.82 -9.94 -12.16
C TYR A 90 -0.81 -10.96 -13.31
N THR A 91 0.24 -11.76 -13.35
CA THR A 91 0.45 -12.84 -14.30
C THR A 91 0.04 -14.16 -13.64
N PRO A 92 -0.99 -14.87 -14.12
CA PRO A 92 -1.46 -16.11 -13.49
C PRO A 92 -0.37 -17.18 -13.33
N GLN A 93 0.57 -17.27 -14.29
CA GLN A 93 1.69 -18.21 -14.25
C GLN A 93 2.72 -17.91 -13.13
N LYS A 94 2.58 -16.77 -12.45
CA LYS A 94 3.47 -16.34 -11.36
C LYS A 94 2.82 -16.40 -9.98
N LEU A 95 1.64 -17.01 -9.85
CA LEU A 95 0.92 -17.18 -8.57
C LEU A 95 1.79 -17.79 -7.46
N THR A 96 2.61 -18.79 -7.78
CA THR A 96 3.51 -19.46 -6.83
C THR A 96 4.82 -18.70 -6.59
N ARG A 97 5.13 -17.68 -7.40
CA ARG A 97 6.36 -16.88 -7.33
C ARG A 97 6.06 -15.37 -7.50
N PRO A 98 5.22 -14.76 -6.64
CA PRO A 98 4.65 -13.43 -6.86
C PRO A 98 5.67 -12.28 -6.82
N LEU A 99 6.83 -12.47 -6.18
CA LEU A 99 7.92 -11.47 -6.19
C LEU A 99 8.66 -11.41 -7.55
N SER A 100 8.52 -12.44 -8.37
CA SER A 100 9.12 -12.51 -9.71
C SER A 100 8.19 -11.99 -10.82
N ASP A 101 6.95 -11.61 -10.47
CA ASP A 101 5.99 -11.08 -11.42
C ASP A 101 6.28 -9.61 -11.72
N SER A 102 6.78 -9.35 -12.93
CA SER A 102 7.10 -8.01 -13.41
C SER A 102 5.85 -7.15 -13.61
N LEU A 103 4.68 -7.75 -13.88
CA LEU A 103 3.42 -7.02 -14.02
C LEU A 103 2.91 -6.56 -12.65
N ALA A 104 2.77 -7.48 -11.70
CA ALA A 104 2.33 -7.14 -10.34
C ALA A 104 3.27 -6.15 -9.66
N LYS A 105 4.58 -6.22 -9.96
CA LYS A 105 5.57 -5.24 -9.51
C LYS A 105 5.19 -3.79 -9.86
N LEU A 106 4.60 -3.54 -11.03
CA LEU A 106 4.21 -2.18 -11.46
C LEU A 106 3.13 -1.56 -10.55
N PHE A 107 2.35 -2.39 -9.85
CA PHE A 107 1.28 -1.99 -8.94
C PHE A 107 1.74 -1.98 -7.48
N LEU A 108 2.45 -3.03 -7.06
CA LEU A 108 2.77 -3.27 -5.67
C LEU A 108 4.01 -2.51 -5.19
N GLU A 109 4.96 -2.21 -6.07
CA GLU A 109 6.13 -1.40 -5.73
C GLU A 109 5.73 0.05 -5.37
N PRO A 110 4.95 0.79 -6.19
CA PRO A 110 4.46 2.12 -5.80
C PRO A 110 3.61 2.10 -4.53
N SER A 111 2.80 1.06 -4.34
CA SER A 111 1.99 0.87 -3.13
C SER A 111 2.88 0.73 -1.89
N ASN A 112 3.92 -0.10 -1.96
CA ASN A 112 4.89 -0.26 -0.87
C ASN A 112 5.76 1.00 -0.63
N LEU A 113 5.92 1.87 -1.63
CA LEU A 113 6.65 3.13 -1.47
C LEU A 113 6.04 4.05 -0.42
N VAL A 114 4.72 3.99 -0.18
CA VAL A 114 4.08 4.77 0.88
C VAL A 114 4.70 4.45 2.23
N VAL A 115 4.66 3.18 2.63
CA VAL A 115 5.14 2.75 3.94
C VAL A 115 6.66 2.92 4.05
N THR A 116 7.41 2.51 3.04
CA THR A 116 8.87 2.65 3.07
C THR A 116 9.33 4.11 3.10
N THR A 117 8.56 5.04 2.54
CA THR A 117 8.83 6.48 2.64
C THR A 117 8.51 7.02 4.05
N LEU A 118 7.40 6.59 4.65
CA LEU A 118 7.05 6.95 6.03
C LEU A 118 8.08 6.45 7.04
N ILE A 119 8.54 5.20 6.91
CA ILE A 119 9.61 4.61 7.75
C ILE A 119 10.94 5.40 7.60
N LYS A 120 11.14 6.08 6.47
CA LYS A 120 12.29 6.98 6.23
C LYS A 120 12.09 8.38 6.84
N SER A 121 11.17 8.53 7.80
CA SER A 121 10.81 9.77 8.49
C SER A 121 10.51 10.93 7.53
N LYS A 122 9.82 10.60 6.43
CA LYS A 122 9.24 11.60 5.52
C LYS A 122 7.78 11.84 5.90
N THR A 123 7.27 12.99 5.50
CA THR A 123 5.89 13.38 5.75
C THR A 123 4.91 12.48 5.01
N ALA A 124 3.67 12.42 5.50
CA ALA A 124 2.57 11.72 4.84
C ALA A 124 2.35 12.21 3.39
N GLN A 125 2.48 13.52 3.15
CA GLN A 125 2.44 14.10 1.82
C GLN A 125 3.56 13.55 0.91
N ALA A 126 4.80 13.54 1.39
CA ALA A 126 5.93 13.02 0.61
C ALA A 126 5.78 11.52 0.29
N ALA A 127 5.19 10.74 1.20
CA ALA A 127 4.87 9.33 0.98
C ALA A 127 3.80 9.14 -0.11
N GLN A 128 2.74 9.97 -0.09
CA GLN A 128 1.73 9.97 -1.13
C GLN A 128 2.33 10.35 -2.50
N ASP A 129 3.08 11.45 -2.56
CA ASP A 129 3.59 11.98 -3.82
C ASP A 129 4.58 11.03 -4.48
N ARG A 130 5.47 10.40 -3.70
CA ARG A 130 6.39 9.38 -4.21
C ARG A 130 5.67 8.17 -4.79
N SER A 131 4.61 7.71 -4.11
CA SER A 131 3.78 6.60 -4.60
C SER A 131 3.09 6.98 -5.91
N LYS A 132 2.46 8.16 -5.98
CA LYS A 132 1.79 8.68 -7.18
C LYS A 132 2.76 8.90 -8.35
N GLN A 133 3.94 9.45 -8.09
CA GLN A 133 4.98 9.63 -9.11
C GLN A 133 5.46 8.28 -9.67
N ALA A 134 5.66 7.28 -8.80
CA ALA A 134 6.05 5.93 -9.24
C ALA A 134 4.94 5.26 -10.05
N MET A 135 3.67 5.38 -9.63
CA MET A 135 2.52 4.90 -10.42
C MET A 135 2.44 5.59 -11.78
N TRP A 136 2.63 6.90 -11.84
CA TRP A 136 2.63 7.65 -13.10
C TRP A 136 3.74 7.21 -14.04
N LYS A 137 4.96 7.01 -13.52
CA LYS A 137 6.09 6.48 -14.30
C LYS A 137 5.77 5.09 -14.86
N ASN A 138 5.18 4.22 -14.05
CA ASN A 138 4.78 2.87 -14.46
C ASN A 138 3.66 2.91 -15.51
N PHE A 139 2.66 3.78 -15.32
CA PHE A 139 1.58 3.98 -16.29
C PHE A 139 2.11 4.41 -17.65
N ARG A 140 2.99 5.43 -17.70
CA ARG A 140 3.63 5.87 -18.95
C ARG A 140 4.42 4.75 -19.63
N ARG A 141 5.06 3.87 -18.86
CA ARG A 141 5.74 2.69 -19.39
C ARG A 141 4.76 1.67 -19.96
N MET A 142 3.61 1.47 -19.31
CA MET A 142 2.57 0.51 -19.73
C MET A 142 1.82 0.95 -20.98
N THR A 143 1.72 2.25 -21.25
CA THR A 143 1.06 2.80 -22.44
C THR A 143 2.02 3.09 -23.60
N ALA A 144 3.33 2.84 -23.43
CA ALA A 144 4.30 3.06 -24.49
C ALA A 144 4.19 2.02 -25.62
N ASN A 145 4.66 2.36 -26.82
CA ASN A 145 4.62 1.47 -28.00
C ASN A 145 5.31 0.11 -27.72
N ARG A 146 6.44 0.13 -27.01
CA ARG A 146 7.21 -1.06 -26.63
C ARG A 146 6.60 -1.91 -25.50
N ALA A 147 5.46 -1.51 -24.92
CA ALA A 147 4.81 -2.28 -23.86
C ALA A 147 4.21 -3.58 -24.41
N SER A 148 4.11 -4.62 -23.57
CA SER A 148 3.38 -5.83 -23.97
C SER A 148 1.87 -5.55 -24.06
N SER A 149 1.13 -6.40 -24.78
CA SER A 149 -0.33 -6.32 -24.85
C SER A 149 -0.96 -6.37 -23.44
N GLN A 150 -0.47 -7.26 -22.58
CA GLN A 150 -0.90 -7.37 -21.19
C GLN A 150 -0.63 -6.08 -20.38
N MET A 151 0.53 -5.45 -20.55
CA MET A 151 0.81 -4.16 -19.90
C MET A 151 -0.15 -3.06 -20.35
N ARG A 152 -0.42 -2.95 -21.67
CA ARG A 152 -1.37 -1.96 -22.19
C ARG A 152 -2.78 -2.20 -21.66
N TYR A 153 -3.26 -3.44 -21.70
CA TYR A 153 -4.59 -3.80 -21.22
C TYR A 153 -4.79 -3.49 -19.74
N THR A 154 -3.79 -3.77 -18.90
CA THR A 154 -3.86 -3.56 -17.45
C THR A 154 -3.57 -2.12 -17.01
N ALA A 155 -3.10 -1.24 -17.91
CA ALA A 155 -2.77 0.15 -17.58
C ALA A 155 -3.95 0.94 -16.98
N ARG A 156 -5.18 0.66 -17.44
CA ARG A 156 -6.41 1.24 -16.90
C ARG A 156 -6.60 0.99 -15.40
N TRP A 157 -6.14 -0.17 -14.91
CA TRP A 157 -6.25 -0.51 -13.49
C TRP A 157 -5.23 0.26 -12.65
N LEU A 158 -4.02 0.45 -13.17
CA LEU A 158 -3.02 1.27 -12.50
C LEU A 158 -3.45 2.74 -12.45
N TRP A 159 -4.07 3.24 -13.52
CA TRP A 159 -4.67 4.58 -13.55
C TRP A 159 -5.79 4.73 -12.50
N SER A 160 -6.65 3.72 -12.36
CA SER A 160 -7.69 3.69 -11.32
C SER A 160 -7.08 3.81 -9.93
N ASN A 161 -6.02 3.05 -9.63
CA ASN A 161 -5.32 3.13 -8.33
C ASN A 161 -4.67 4.50 -8.10
N TYR A 162 -4.04 5.06 -9.14
CA TYR A 162 -3.43 6.40 -9.08
C TYR A 162 -4.46 7.47 -8.71
N LYS A 163 -5.63 7.44 -9.35
CA LYS A 163 -6.73 8.39 -9.09
C LYS A 163 -7.42 8.16 -7.75
N SER A 164 -7.44 6.91 -7.26
CA SER A 164 -8.12 6.57 -6.01
C SER A 164 -7.27 6.72 -4.75
N GLN A 165 -5.94 6.87 -4.88
CA GLN A 165 -5.08 7.07 -3.71
C GLN A 165 -5.35 8.43 -3.06
N VAL A 166 -5.69 8.38 -1.76
CA VAL A 166 -6.06 9.53 -0.93
C VAL A 166 -5.22 9.59 0.33
N LEU A 167 -5.05 10.81 0.83
CA LEU A 167 -4.47 11.16 2.11
C LEU A 167 -5.53 11.94 2.90
N TYR A 168 -5.80 11.49 4.12
CA TYR A 168 -6.64 12.20 5.08
C TYR A 168 -5.84 12.54 6.33
N GLY A 169 -6.18 13.64 7.01
CA GLY A 169 -5.50 14.11 8.22
C GLY A 169 -4.36 15.10 7.93
N ASP A 170 -3.36 15.11 8.81
CA ASP A 170 -2.21 16.01 8.72
C ASP A 170 -1.20 15.55 7.66
N ALA A 171 -1.07 16.34 6.60
CA ALA A 171 -0.15 16.10 5.50
C ALA A 171 1.33 16.17 5.92
N LYS A 172 1.64 16.88 7.02
CA LYS A 172 3.00 17.02 7.57
C LYS A 172 3.34 15.93 8.59
N ALA A 173 2.39 15.08 8.97
CA ALA A 173 2.62 14.00 9.91
C ALA A 173 3.79 13.09 9.45
N ALA A 174 4.69 12.76 10.36
CA ALA A 174 5.82 11.84 10.15
C ALA A 174 5.95 10.85 11.31
N ILE A 175 6.67 9.74 11.09
CA ILE A 175 6.95 8.68 12.07
C ILE A 175 8.40 8.74 12.59
#